data_AF-A0A6I6SH76-F1
#
_entry.id   AF-A0A6I6SH76-F1
#
_cell.length_a   1.000
_cell.length_b   1.000
_cell.length_c   1.000
_cell.angle_alpha   90.00
_cell.angle_beta   90.00
_cell.angle_gamma   90.00
#
_symmetry.space_group_name_H-M   'P 1'
#
loop_
_entity.id
_entity.type
_entity.pdbx_description
1 polymer ?
#
loop_
_entity_poly.entity_id
_entity_poly.type
_entity_poly.pdbx_seq_one_letter_code
_entity_poly.pdbx_strand_id
1 'polypeptide(L)'
;MSAADDGADRSLGQLVATATAEMSALVHDEIALAKAELRQDAKRAGIGSAAFVVAGALALFALPVLSFAAAYGIHNLGLGLAWSFLIVGGAFLVIAALLILIALAKLKKIKKPEKSIASAKETAAVLQNARPHPREELPDHPVLESVTRS
;
A
#
# COMPACT_ATOMS: atom_id res chain seq x y z
N MET A 1 0.89 -39.75 42.04
CA MET A 1 1.62 -38.63 42.66
C MET A 1 1.31 -37.36 41.89
N SER A 2 0.97 -36.32 42.65
CA SER A 2 0.63 -34.92 42.34
C SER A 2 0.63 -34.43 40.88
N ALA A 3 -0.55 -34.02 40.41
CA ALA A 3 -0.75 -33.18 39.23
C ALA A 3 -1.45 -31.86 39.61
N ALA A 4 -1.23 -31.36 40.83
CA ALA A 4 -2.04 -30.28 41.40
C ALA A 4 -1.27 -29.17 42.13
N ASP A 5 0.06 -29.05 41.98
CA ASP A 5 0.84 -28.06 42.75
C ASP A 5 1.50 -26.93 41.93
N ASP A 6 1.47 -26.97 40.59
CA ASP A 6 2.11 -25.90 39.79
C ASP A 6 1.20 -24.67 39.52
N GLY A 7 0.02 -24.63 40.16
CA GLY A 7 -1.03 -23.64 39.87
C GLY A 7 -1.00 -22.37 40.72
N ALA A 8 -0.33 -22.37 41.88
CA ALA A 8 -0.50 -21.34 42.89
C ALA A 8 0.45 -20.14 42.79
N ASP A 9 1.60 -20.26 42.11
CA ASP A 9 2.68 -19.24 42.15
C ASP A 9 3.13 -18.72 40.78
N ARG A 10 2.26 -18.68 39.76
CA ARG A 10 2.54 -17.79 38.62
C ARG A 10 2.41 -16.36 39.09
N SER A 11 3.55 -15.71 39.32
CA SER A 11 3.58 -14.29 39.69
C SER A 11 2.72 -13.47 38.72
N LEU A 12 2.05 -12.44 39.21
CA LEU A 12 1.29 -11.50 38.37
C LEU A 12 2.14 -10.94 37.22
N GLY A 13 3.46 -10.78 37.45
CA GLY A 13 4.42 -10.40 36.42
C GLY A 13 4.54 -11.41 35.29
N GLN A 14 4.48 -12.71 35.60
CA GLN A 14 4.51 -13.79 34.60
C GLN A 14 3.24 -13.80 33.74
N LEU A 15 2.06 -13.61 34.35
CA LEU A 15 0.78 -13.59 33.64
C LEU A 15 0.69 -12.39 32.68
N VAL A 16 1.12 -11.22 33.13
CA VAL A 16 1.18 -10.01 32.29
C VAL A 16 2.21 -10.17 31.17
N ALA A 17 3.37 -10.76 31.45
CA ALA A 17 4.37 -11.04 30.43
C ALA A 17 3.86 -12.00 29.36
N THR A 18 3.17 -13.08 29.73
CA THR A 18 2.56 -14.03 28.79
C THR A 18 1.47 -13.38 27.96
N ALA A 19 0.54 -12.63 28.56
CA ALA A 19 -0.53 -11.95 27.82
C ALA A 19 0.03 -10.91 26.82
N THR A 20 1.10 -10.19 27.21
CA THR A 20 1.79 -9.24 26.32
C THR A 20 2.49 -9.95 25.16
N ALA A 21 3.08 -11.12 25.41
CA ALA A 21 3.70 -11.94 24.37
C ALA A 21 2.67 -12.48 23.38
N GLU A 22 1.50 -12.93 23.85
CA GLU A 22 0.41 -13.40 22.99
C GLU A 22 -0.18 -12.29 22.12
N MET A 23 -0.39 -11.09 22.69
CA MET A 23 -0.80 -9.92 21.92
C MET A 23 0.25 -9.54 20.86
N SER A 24 1.54 -9.63 21.19
CA SER A 24 2.62 -9.36 20.23
C SER A 24 2.65 -10.39 19.10
N ALA A 25 2.37 -11.66 19.41
CA ALA A 25 2.25 -12.73 18.42
C ALA A 25 1.06 -12.48 17.47
N LEU A 26 -0.11 -12.09 18.01
CA LEU A 26 -1.29 -11.80 17.21
C LEU A 26 -1.06 -10.64 16.22
N VAL A 27 -0.41 -9.56 16.69
CA VAL A 27 -0.06 -8.43 15.82
C VAL A 27 0.94 -8.86 14.75
N HIS A 28 1.92 -9.70 15.09
CA HIS A 28 2.86 -10.23 14.12
C HIS A 28 2.17 -11.07 13.04
N ASP A 29 1.21 -11.91 13.44
CA ASP A 29 0.45 -12.77 12.54
C ASP A 29 -0.46 -11.96 11.61
N GLU A 30 -1.12 -10.90 12.10
CA GLU A 30 -1.93 -10.01 11.28
C GLU A 30 -1.09 -9.27 10.24
N ILE A 31 0.12 -8.83 10.63
CA ILE A 31 1.08 -8.22 9.70
C ILE A 31 1.57 -9.26 8.68
N ALA A 32 1.85 -10.49 9.11
CA ALA A 32 2.27 -11.57 8.22
C ALA A 32 1.18 -11.92 7.20
N LEU A 33 -0.09 -11.94 7.63
CA LEU A 33 -1.25 -12.18 6.79
C LEU A 33 -1.45 -11.05 5.79
N ALA A 34 -1.50 -9.79 6.24
CA ALA A 34 -1.59 -8.63 5.35
C ALA A 34 -0.45 -8.62 4.32
N LYS A 35 0.76 -8.99 4.73
CA LYS A 35 1.92 -9.12 3.82
C LYS A 35 1.73 -10.26 2.83
N ALA A 36 1.14 -11.38 3.23
CA ALA A 36 0.85 -12.50 2.34
C ALA A 36 -0.23 -12.12 1.30
N GLU A 37 -1.28 -11.43 1.72
CA GLU A 37 -2.34 -10.93 0.83
C GLU A 37 -1.79 -9.90 -0.15
N LEU A 38 -1.03 -8.91 0.32
CA LEU A 38 -0.35 -7.94 -0.56
C LEU A 38 0.58 -8.62 -1.58
N ARG A 39 1.31 -9.67 -1.18
CA ARG A 39 2.14 -10.45 -2.11
C ARG A 39 1.30 -11.21 -3.13
N GLN A 40 0.17 -11.77 -2.71
CA GLN A 40 -0.75 -12.48 -3.59
C GLN A 40 -1.40 -11.54 -4.60
N ASP A 41 -1.84 -10.36 -4.16
CA ASP A 41 -2.39 -9.30 -5.00
C ASP A 41 -1.34 -8.77 -5.97
N ALA A 42 -0.12 -8.50 -5.50
CA ALA A 42 0.99 -8.09 -6.36
C ALA A 42 1.28 -9.16 -7.43
N LYS A 43 1.25 -10.45 -7.06
CA LYS A 43 1.45 -11.57 -8.01
C LYS A 43 0.30 -11.65 -9.02
N ARG A 44 -0.95 -11.52 -8.58
CA ARG A 44 -2.14 -11.52 -9.45
C ARG A 44 -2.12 -10.34 -10.41
N ALA A 45 -1.80 -9.15 -9.92
CA ALA A 45 -1.63 -7.95 -10.73
C ALA A 45 -0.47 -8.11 -11.72
N GLY A 46 0.66 -8.66 -11.28
CA GLY A 46 1.81 -8.96 -12.14
C GLY A 46 1.44 -9.89 -13.29
N ILE A 47 0.83 -11.03 -13.00
CA ILE A 47 0.39 -12.00 -14.02
C ILE A 47 -0.69 -11.38 -14.93
N GLY A 48 -1.68 -10.69 -14.36
CA GLY A 48 -2.74 -10.02 -15.11
C GLY A 48 -2.23 -8.91 -16.04
N SER A 49 -1.13 -8.25 -15.67
CA SER A 49 -0.48 -7.22 -16.49
C SER A 49 0.41 -7.77 -17.60
N ALA A 50 0.81 -9.05 -17.56
CA ALA A 50 1.73 -9.63 -18.53
C ALA A 50 1.20 -9.54 -19.98
N ALA A 51 -0.09 -9.83 -20.18
CA ALA A 51 -0.73 -9.70 -21.48
C ALA A 51 -0.73 -8.24 -21.98
N PHE A 52 -0.92 -7.27 -21.09
CA PHE A 52 -0.86 -5.84 -21.45
C PHE A 52 0.55 -5.39 -21.82
N VAL A 53 1.58 -5.92 -21.15
CA VAL A 53 2.98 -5.65 -21.52
C VAL A 53 3.30 -6.18 -22.91
N VAL A 54 2.92 -7.43 -23.19
CA VAL A 54 3.12 -8.05 -24.52
C VAL A 54 2.32 -7.33 -25.59
N ALA A 55 1.04 -7.04 -25.34
CA ALA A 55 0.20 -6.29 -26.26
C ALA A 55 0.75 -4.88 -26.52
N GLY A 56 1.22 -4.19 -25.48
CA GLY A 56 1.86 -2.88 -25.60
C GLY A 56 3.14 -2.93 -26.42
N ALA A 57 3.99 -3.94 -26.22
CA ALA A 57 5.19 -4.15 -27.01
C ALA A 57 4.84 -4.41 -28.49
N LEU A 58 3.90 -5.31 -28.76
CA LEU A 58 3.45 -5.59 -30.14
C LEU A 58 2.86 -4.35 -30.80
N ALA A 59 2.05 -3.56 -30.10
CA ALA A 59 1.52 -2.30 -30.61
C ALA A 59 2.65 -1.32 -30.94
N LEU A 60 3.67 -1.21 -30.07
CA LEU A 60 4.84 -0.36 -30.31
C LEU A 60 5.63 -0.81 -31.55
N PHE A 61 5.85 -2.10 -31.74
CA PHE A 61 6.52 -2.64 -32.94
C PHE A 61 5.67 -2.54 -34.21
N ALA A 62 4.33 -2.57 -34.09
CA ALA A 62 3.43 -2.41 -35.22
C ALA A 62 3.36 -0.95 -35.70
N LEU A 63 3.61 0.04 -34.83
CA LEU A 63 3.52 1.46 -35.17
C LEU A 63 4.38 1.85 -36.40
N PRO A 64 5.69 1.52 -36.49
CA PRO A 64 6.48 1.81 -37.69
C PRO A 64 5.89 1.17 -38.95
N VAL A 65 5.49 -0.11 -38.89
CA VAL A 65 4.93 -0.84 -40.03
C VAL A 65 3.65 -0.18 -40.52
N LEU A 66 2.74 0.16 -39.61
CA LEU A 66 1.50 0.89 -39.92
C LEU A 66 1.78 2.31 -40.43
N SER A 67 2.82 2.98 -39.91
CA SER A 67 3.24 4.31 -40.38
C SER A 67 3.66 4.27 -41.85
N PHE A 68 4.50 3.30 -42.22
CA PHE A 68 4.90 3.07 -43.60
C PHE A 68 3.70 2.75 -44.47
N ALA A 69 2.86 1.80 -44.06
CA ALA A 69 1.67 1.41 -44.82
C ALA A 69 0.72 2.61 -45.06
N ALA A 70 0.48 3.43 -44.04
CA ALA A 70 -0.33 4.64 -44.15
C ALA A 70 0.31 5.68 -45.08
N ALA A 71 1.61 5.94 -44.95
CA ALA A 71 2.32 6.91 -45.79
C ALA A 71 2.30 6.48 -47.27
N TYR A 72 2.55 5.21 -47.57
CA TYR A 72 2.43 4.68 -48.94
C TYR A 72 0.99 4.69 -49.44
N GLY A 73 0.00 4.41 -48.58
CA GLY A 73 -1.41 4.51 -48.91
C GLY A 73 -1.81 5.93 -49.33
N ILE A 74 -1.36 6.95 -48.60
CA ILE A 74 -1.58 8.37 -48.93
C ILE A 74 -0.81 8.75 -50.19
N HIS A 75 0.43 8.27 -50.35
CA HIS A 75 1.23 8.51 -51.54
C HIS A 75 0.53 8.02 -52.82
N ASN A 76 -0.14 6.87 -52.77
CA ASN A 76 -0.92 6.33 -53.88
C ASN A 76 -2.11 7.21 -54.30
N LEU A 77 -2.50 8.21 -53.50
CA LEU A 77 -3.49 9.23 -53.87
C LEU A 77 -2.89 10.40 -54.68
N GLY A 78 -1.61 10.32 -55.04
CA GLY A 78 -0.90 11.33 -55.84
C GLY A 78 -0.13 12.37 -55.01
N LEU A 79 -0.11 12.25 -53.68
CA LEU A 79 0.69 13.11 -52.81
C LEU A 79 2.16 12.71 -52.84
N GLY A 80 3.07 13.68 -52.73
CA GLY A 80 4.50 13.37 -52.59
C GLY A 80 4.79 12.53 -51.34
N LEU A 81 5.78 11.63 -51.43
CA LEU A 81 6.11 10.70 -50.34
C LEU A 81 6.46 11.45 -49.04
N ALA A 82 7.25 12.53 -49.13
CA ALA A 82 7.61 13.37 -47.98
C ALA A 82 6.38 13.96 -47.26
N TRP A 83 5.42 14.51 -48.04
CA TRP A 83 4.18 15.06 -47.48
C TRP A 83 3.30 13.99 -46.86
N SER A 84 3.30 12.78 -47.43
CA SER A 84 2.56 11.64 -46.89
C SER A 84 3.07 11.23 -45.51
N PHE A 85 4.40 11.12 -45.33
CA PHE A 85 4.99 10.88 -44.00
C PHE A 85 4.75 12.03 -43.03
N LEU A 86 4.78 13.28 -43.49
CA LEU A 86 4.52 14.44 -42.64
C LEU A 86 3.08 14.42 -42.11
N ILE A 87 2.10 14.05 -42.94
CA ILE A 87 0.69 13.93 -42.53
C ILE A 87 0.53 12.82 -41.49
N VAL A 88 1.10 11.63 -41.73
CA VAL A 88 1.01 10.50 -40.79
C VAL A 88 1.69 10.82 -39.47
N GLY A 89 2.90 11.40 -39.52
CA GLY A 89 3.63 11.84 -38.33
C GLY A 89 2.87 12.92 -37.56
N GLY A 90 2.32 13.91 -38.27
CA GLY A 90 1.48 14.95 -37.70
C GLY A 90 0.22 14.38 -37.02
N ALA A 91 -0.43 13.39 -37.62
CA ALA A 91 -1.57 12.70 -37.02
C ALA A 91 -1.18 12.01 -35.70
N PHE A 92 -0.02 11.34 -35.63
CA PHE A 92 0.45 10.77 -34.37
C PHE A 92 0.76 11.83 -33.30
N LEU A 93 1.32 12.99 -33.67
CA LEU A 93 1.53 14.08 -32.72
C LEU A 93 0.21 14.61 -32.16
N VAL A 94 -0.82 14.74 -32.99
CA VAL A 94 -2.17 15.15 -32.54
C VAL A 94 -2.75 14.11 -31.58
N ILE A 95 -2.67 12.81 -31.93
CA ILE A 95 -3.13 11.73 -31.06
C ILE A 95 -2.37 11.72 -29.73
N ALA A 96 -1.03 11.86 -29.76
CA ALA A 96 -0.20 11.92 -28.56
C ALA A 96 -0.58 13.11 -27.67
N ALA A 97 -0.78 14.30 -28.25
CA ALA A 97 -1.23 15.47 -27.51
C ALA A 97 -2.59 15.23 -26.82
N LEU A 98 -3.57 14.65 -27.54
CA LEU A 98 -4.87 14.31 -26.96
C LEU A 98 -4.76 13.31 -25.80
N LEU A 99 -3.95 12.25 -25.96
CA LEU A 99 -3.73 11.26 -24.91
C LEU A 99 -3.07 11.87 -23.68
N ILE A 100 -2.08 12.75 -23.86
CA ILE A 100 -1.44 13.49 -22.76
C ILE A 100 -2.48 14.34 -22.03
N LEU A 101 -3.32 15.08 -22.76
CA LEU A 101 -4.37 15.91 -22.15
C LEU A 101 -5.38 15.07 -21.35
N ILE A 102 -5.80 13.90 -21.88
CA ILE A 102 -6.68 12.97 -21.17
C ILE A 102 -5.99 12.41 -19.92
N ALA A 103 -4.72 12.03 -20.01
CA ALA A 103 -3.94 11.51 -18.89
C ALA A 103 -3.82 12.57 -17.79
N LEU A 104 -3.47 13.81 -18.14
CA LEU A 104 -3.42 14.94 -17.21
C LEU A 104 -4.78 15.22 -16.58
N ALA A 105 -5.87 15.16 -17.36
CA ALA A 105 -7.22 15.34 -16.84
C ALA A 105 -7.61 14.24 -15.84
N LYS A 106 -7.21 12.98 -16.09
CA LYS A 106 -7.44 11.87 -15.16
C LYS A 106 -6.60 12.01 -13.90
N LEU A 107 -5.32 12.32 -14.03
CA LEU A 107 -4.42 12.52 -12.88
C LEU A 107 -4.89 13.67 -11.98
N LYS A 108 -5.37 14.78 -12.56
CA LYS A 108 -5.96 15.90 -11.81
C LYS A 108 -7.22 15.52 -11.03
N LYS A 109 -7.96 14.50 -11.46
CA LYS A 109 -9.14 14.01 -10.75
C LYS A 109 -8.80 13.08 -9.58
N ILE A 110 -7.56 12.58 -9.50
CA ILE A 110 -7.10 11.79 -8.35
C ILE A 110 -6.87 12.76 -7.19
N LYS A 111 -7.89 12.92 -6.34
CA LYS A 111 -7.74 13.65 -5.07
C LYS A 111 -6.78 12.87 -4.18
N LYS A 112 -5.85 13.57 -3.51
CA LYS A 112 -5.03 12.97 -2.45
C LYS A 112 -5.97 12.36 -1.40
N PRO A 113 -5.65 11.21 -0.78
CA PRO A 113 -6.50 10.60 0.23
C PRO A 113 -6.41 11.42 1.53
N GLU A 114 -7.06 12.58 1.56
CA GLU A 114 -6.99 13.57 2.64
C GLU A 114 -7.43 12.98 3.97
N LYS A 115 -8.48 12.14 3.97
CA LYS A 115 -8.97 11.45 5.16
C LYS A 115 -7.93 10.48 5.73
N SER A 116 -7.29 9.67 4.89
CA SER A 116 -6.24 8.74 5.33
C SER A 116 -5.00 9.48 5.85
N ILE A 117 -4.63 10.59 5.22
CA ILE A 117 -3.52 11.44 5.67
C ILE A 117 -3.87 12.12 7.00
N ALA A 118 -5.10 12.60 7.16
CA ALA A 118 -5.57 13.24 8.39
C ALA A 118 -5.61 12.23 9.55
N SER A 119 -6.22 11.05 9.37
CA SER A 119 -6.23 10.00 10.40
C SER A 119 -4.81 9.55 10.75
N ALA A 120 -3.91 9.37 9.78
CA ALA A 120 -2.53 9.00 10.08
C ALA A 120 -1.79 10.07 10.91
N LYS A 121 -2.03 11.36 10.63
CA LYS A 121 -1.46 12.47 11.41
C LYS A 121 -2.03 12.54 12.82
N GLU A 122 -3.34 12.32 12.97
CA GLU A 122 -4.01 12.29 14.27
C GLU A 122 -3.48 11.15 15.13
N THR A 123 -3.38 9.93 14.58
CA THR A 123 -2.79 8.78 15.28
C THR A 123 -1.33 9.05 15.70
N ALA A 124 -0.53 9.66 14.82
CA ALA A 124 0.85 10.03 15.14
C ALA A 124 0.94 11.09 16.26
N ALA A 125 0.04 12.08 16.25
CA ALA A 125 0.00 13.14 17.27
C ALA A 125 -0.41 12.59 18.65
N VAL A 126 -1.37 11.66 18.69
CA VAL A 126 -1.77 10.99 19.94
C VAL A 126 -0.61 10.15 20.50
N LEU A 127 0.11 9.42 19.65
CA LEU A 127 1.28 8.62 20.06
C LEU A 127 2.45 9.47 20.56
N GLN A 128 2.68 10.66 19.97
CA GLN A 128 3.73 11.58 20.43
C GLN A 128 3.40 12.25 21.77
N ASN A 129 2.12 12.46 22.07
CA ASN A 129 1.67 13.08 23.32
C ASN A 129 1.46 12.08 24.46
N ALA A 130 1.45 10.77 24.17
CA ALA A 130 1.46 9.72 25.19
C ALA A 130 2.85 9.65 25.86
N ARG A 131 3.12 10.57 26.79
CA ARG A 131 4.21 10.42 27.77
C ARG A 131 3.92 9.17 28.61
N PRO A 132 4.90 8.29 28.89
CA PRO A 132 4.74 7.26 29.90
C PRO A 132 4.48 7.98 31.23
N HIS A 133 3.26 7.87 31.77
CA HIS A 133 2.98 8.36 33.11
C HIS A 133 3.89 7.59 34.08
N PRO A 134 4.79 8.28 34.82
CA PRO A 134 5.42 7.68 35.98
C PRO A 134 4.28 7.21 36.88
N ARG A 135 4.29 5.94 37.30
CA ARG A 135 3.37 5.51 38.36
C ARG A 135 3.62 6.47 39.51
N GLU A 136 2.61 7.21 39.93
CA GLU A 136 2.67 7.87 41.22
C GLU A 136 2.93 6.75 42.24
N GLU A 137 4.11 6.80 42.87
CA GLU A 137 4.38 5.98 44.05
C GLU A 137 3.31 6.38 45.07
N LEU A 138 2.34 5.48 45.26
CA LEU A 138 1.35 5.58 46.31
C LEU A 138 2.09 5.93 47.61
N PRO A 139 1.74 7.02 48.31
CA PRO A 139 2.25 7.28 49.64
C PRO A 139 2.03 6.04 50.48
N ASP A 140 3.06 5.64 51.23
CA ASP A 140 3.05 4.50 52.13
C ASP A 140 1.90 4.69 53.13
N HIS A 141 0.72 4.16 52.77
CA HIS A 141 -0.49 4.33 53.56
C HIS A 141 -0.45 3.25 54.65
N PRO A 142 -0.42 3.62 55.95
CA PRO A 142 -0.28 2.70 57.09
C PRO A 142 -1.53 1.81 57.33
N VAL A 143 -2.30 1.49 56.30
CA VAL A 143 -3.61 0.85 56.40
C VAL A 143 -3.50 -0.68 56.62
N LEU A 144 -2.30 -1.27 56.53
CA LEU A 144 -2.13 -2.71 56.70
C LEU A 144 -1.71 -3.18 58.11
N GLU A 145 -1.57 -2.29 59.11
CA GLU A 145 -1.14 -2.70 60.46
C GLU A 145 -2.29 -3.06 61.44
N SER A 146 -3.56 -2.84 61.07
CA SER A 146 -4.70 -3.04 61.99
C SER A 146 -5.40 -4.41 61.89
N VAL A 147 -4.98 -5.30 60.99
CA VAL A 147 -5.70 -6.56 60.70
C VAL A 147 -5.06 -7.81 61.34
N THR A 148 -3.89 -7.70 61.99
CA THR A 148 -3.17 -8.86 62.57
C THR A 148 -3.16 -8.92 64.10
N ARG A 149 -3.97 -8.10 64.80
CA ARG A 149 -4.06 -8.11 66.27
C ARG A 149 -5.49 -8.38 66.74
N SER A 150 -5.94 -9.63 66.64
CA SER A 150 -7.06 -10.18 67.42
C SER A 150 -6.95 -11.70 67.47
#